data_AF-V6EZC6-F1
#
_entry.id   AF-V6EZC6-F1
#
_cell.length_a   1.000
_cell.length_b   1.000
_cell.length_c   1.000
_cell.angle_alpha   90.00
_cell.angle_beta   90.00
_cell.angle_gamma   90.00
#
_symmetry.space_group_name_H-M   'P 1'
#
loop_
_entity.id
_entity.type
_entity.pdbx_description
1 polymer ?
#
loop_
_entity_poly.entity_id
_entity_poly.type
_entity_poly.pdbx_seq_one_letter_code
_entity_poly.pdbx_strand_id
1 'polypeptide(L)' 'MNTHDDMIQLAQMLESEWNGGKIDRKFVRDLAERLLPHHPELRHTLSSVHNRMSRG' A
#
# COMPACT_ATOMS: atom_id res chain seq x y z
N MET A 1 -5.18 -9.76 12.68
CA MET A 1 -4.84 -9.05 11.43
C MET A 1 -3.46 -9.55 11.00
N ASN A 2 -3.29 -10.02 9.77
CA ASN A 2 -2.01 -10.58 9.31
C ASN A 2 -1.22 -9.52 8.53
N THR A 3 -0.39 -8.75 9.22
CA THR A 3 0.39 -7.65 8.64
C THR A 3 1.36 -8.13 7.57
N HIS A 4 1.82 -9.38 7.65
CA HIS A 4 2.66 -9.99 6.63
C HIS A 4 1.90 -10.20 5.31
N ASP A 5 0.68 -10.73 5.37
CA ASP A 5 -0.17 -10.90 4.18
C ASP A 5 -0.57 -9.55 3.57
N ASP A 6 -0.84 -8.55 4.42
CA ASP A 6 -1.11 -7.18 3.98
C ASP A 6 0.11 -6.57 3.26
N MET A 7 1.34 -6.82 3.72
CA MET A 7 2.56 -6.39 3.02
C MET A 7 2.74 -7.09 1.67
N ILE A 8 2.52 -8.40 1.60
CA ILE A 8 2.60 -9.16 0.34
C ILE A 8 1.58 -8.63 -0.66
N GLN A 9 0.33 -8.44 -0.24
CA GLN A 9 -0.72 -7.89 -1.10
C GLN A 9 -0.39 -6.48 -1.57
N LEU A 10 0.11 -5.62 -0.68
CA LEU A 10 0.54 -4.28 -1.04
C LEU A 10 1.65 -4.31 -2.10
N ALA A 11 2.66 -5.15 -1.93
CA ALA A 11 3.76 -5.29 -2.88
C ALA A 11 3.25 -5.77 -4.26
N GLN A 12 2.39 -6.78 -4.30
CA GLN A 12 1.81 -7.31 -5.55
C GLN A 12 1.01 -6.25 -6.31
N MET A 13 0.23 -5.43 -5.61
CA MET A 13 -0.52 -4.36 -6.28
C MET A 13 0.36 -3.23 -6.79
N LEU A 14 1.38 -2.83 -6.02
CA LEU A 14 2.33 -1.82 -6.48
C LEU A 14 3.13 -2.30 -7.70
N GLU A 15 3.50 -3.59 -7.73
CA GLU A 15 4.11 -4.21 -8.91
C GLU A 15 3.16 -4.24 -10.11
N SER A 16 1.88 -4.59 -9.89
CA SER A 16 0.88 -4.57 -10.96
C SER A 16 0.71 -3.17 -11.55
N GLU A 17 0.62 -2.12 -10.71
CA GLU A 17 0.54 -0.73 -11.16
C GLU A 17 1.78 -0.32 -11.94
N TRP A 18 2.98 -0.70 -11.48
CA TRP A 18 4.25 -0.42 -12.16
C TRP A 18 4.30 -1.04 -13.56
N ASN A 19 3.72 -2.23 -13.73
CA ASN A 19 3.63 -2.92 -15.01
C ASN A 19 2.47 -2.42 -15.91
N GLY A 20 1.84 -1.29 -15.56
CA GLY A 20 0.72 -0.71 -16.33
C GLY A 20 -0.63 -1.39 -16.08
N GLY A 21 -0.72 -2.26 -15.07
CA GLY A 21 -1.95 -2.88 -14.62
C GLY A 21 -2.89 -1.89 -13.95
N LYS A 22 -4.20 -2.16 -14.00
CA LYS A 22 -5.19 -1.42 -13.23
C LYS A 22 -5.21 -1.96 -11.80
N ILE A 23 -5.19 -1.05 -10.83
CA ILE A 23 -5.26 -1.37 -9.41
C ILE A 23 -6.45 -0.70 -8.74
N ASP A 24 -6.95 -1.31 -7.66
CA ASP A 24 -7.88 -0.65 -6.75
C ASP A 24 -7.10 0.30 -5.82
N ARG A 25 -7.08 1.58 -6.17
CA ARG A 25 -6.37 2.61 -5.40
C ARG A 25 -6.91 2.75 -3.98
N LYS A 26 -8.23 2.56 -3.77
CA LYS A 26 -8.84 2.61 -2.45
C LYS A 26 -8.30 1.48 -1.59
N PHE A 27 -8.27 0.27 -2.14
CA PHE A 27 -7.74 -0.90 -1.43
C PHE A 27 -6.25 -0.76 -1.08
N VAL A 28 -5.42 -0.24 -2.00
CA VAL A 28 -4.00 0.04 -1.74
C VAL A 28 -3.82 1.08 -0.62
N ARG A 29 -4.63 2.14 -0.62
CA ARG A 29 -4.62 3.15 0.44
C ARG A 29 -4.98 2.54 1.80
N ASP A 30 -6.05 1.77 1.85
CA ASP A 30 -6.54 1.15 3.09
C ASP A 30 -5.53 0.11 3.63
N LEU A 31 -4.78 -0.57 2.76
CA LEU A 31 -3.63 -1.41 3.15
C LEU A 31 -2.47 -0.62 3.74
N ALA A 32 -2.09 0.49 3.10
CA ALA A 32 -1.03 1.35 3.60
C ALA A 32 -1.36 1.94 4.98
N GLU A 33 -2.62 2.36 5.18
CA GLU A 33 -3.12 2.86 6.47
C GLU A 33 -3.07 1.78 7.56
N ARG A 34 -3.48 0.55 7.24
CA ARG A 34 -3.43 -0.59 8.16
C ARG A 34 -2.00 -0.99 8.55
N LEU A 35 -1.03 -0.85 7.66
CA LEU A 35 0.37 -1.22 7.90
C LEU A 35 1.15 -0.16 8.70
N LEU A 36 0.77 1.12 8.63
CA LEU A 36 1.48 2.23 9.25
C LEU A 36 1.79 2.05 10.75
N PRO A 37 0.85 1.61 11.61
CA PRO A 37 1.11 1.43 13.04
C PRO A 37 2.05 0.27 13.35
N HIS A 38 2.21 -0.69 12.43
CA HIS A 38 2.94 -1.93 12.64
C HIS A 38 4.36 -1.92 12.05
N HIS A 39 4.62 -1.01 11.10
CA HIS A 39 5.88 -0.91 10.37
C HIS A 39 6.44 0.53 10.41
N PRO A 40 6.86 1.03 11.59
CA PRO A 40 7.43 2.37 11.71
C PRO A 40 8.67 2.59 10.83
N GLU A 41 9.42 1.52 10.56
CA GLU A 41 10.57 1.50 9.65
C GLU A 41 10.18 1.82 8.20
N LEU A 42 8.94 1.56 7.80
CA LEU A 42 8.40 1.85 6.47
C LEU A 42 7.51 3.10 6.44
N ARG A 43 7.48 3.90 7.51
CA ARG A 43 6.55 5.03 7.65
C ARG A 43 6.58 5.98 6.45
N HIS A 44 7.76 6.33 5.96
CA HIS A 44 7.91 7.21 4.80
C HIS A 44 7.31 6.58 3.53
N THR A 45 7.62 5.31 3.27
CA THR A 45 7.10 4.56 2.11
C THR A 45 5.58 4.44 2.17
N LEU A 46 5.03 3.97 3.30
CA LEU A 46 3.60 3.76 3.47
C LEU A 46 2.81 5.08 3.42
N SER A 47 3.33 6.16 4.02
CA SER A 47 2.72 7.49 3.93
C SER A 47 2.73 8.03 2.49
N SER A 48 3.81 7.80 1.74
CA SER A 48 3.91 8.17 0.33
C SER A 48 2.88 7.42 -0.52
N VAL A 49 2.76 6.10 -0.33
CA VAL A 49 1.76 5.27 -1.01
C VAL A 49 0.35 5.74 -0.69
N HIS A 50 0.02 5.92 0.60
CA HIS A 50 -1.27 6.41 1.05
C HIS A 50 -1.65 7.75 0.39
N ASN A 51 -0.71 8.71 0.40
CA ASN A 51 -0.92 10.04 -0.18
C ASN A 51 -1.09 10.00 -1.70
N ARG A 52 -0.29 9.18 -2.39
CA ARG A 52 -0.39 8.99 -3.85
C ARG A 52 -1.74 8.41 -4.22
N MET A 53 -2.21 7.39 -3.51
CA MET A 53 -3.50 6.74 -3.78
C MET A 53 -4.71 7.60 -3.43
N SER A 54 -4.56 8.56 -2.50
CA SER A 54 -5.60 9.53 -2.14
C SER A 54 -5.75 10.68 -3.15
N ARG A 55 -4.75 10.89 -4.01
CA ARG A 55 -4.79 11.86 -5.11
C ARG A 55 -5.21 11.11 -6.38
N GLY A 56 -6.48 11.18 -6.71
CA GLY A 56 -7.05 10.49 -7.87
C GLY A 56 -8.56 10.54 -7.84
#